data_AF-A0A0V8RX76-F1
#
_entry.id   AF-A0A0V8RX76-F1
#
_cell.length_a   1.000
_cell.length_b   1.000
_cell.length_c   1.000
_cell.angle_alpha   90.00
_cell.angle_beta   90.00
_cell.angle_gamma   90.00
#
_symmetry.space_group_name_H-M   'P 1'
#
loop_
_entity.id
_entity.type
_entity.pdbx_description
1 polymer ?
#
loop_
_entity_poly.entity_id
_entity_poly.type
_entity_poly.pdbx_seq_one_letter_code
_entity_poly.pdbx_strand_id
1 'polypeptide(L)'
;MEPVLRDVVEYLESRGVRVIGIDYKEVLAKLHEKYGISHSLLSRFTSSIIVGAIAGLMGLDEESLRAGLLYRFGERRRRLVDPNVYVASIVADAVSSKYGHALRLEESRLGYDELMVVSGNDAVAIGKVVGGLRFQSYYPITPAQDESFFLEEYERLEDGDRQLGSVVVFQTEDEIAAIASAIGASLAGARAATATSGPGFDLMVEGLSWAGMNEAPVVITFYQRGGPSTGLPTRGSQSDLFAALFSGHGEFPRVVITSGDHEEALRDAVEAFNVAERYQVPVIHLLDKFLANSIATIRSPTPAAWS
;
A
#
# COMPACT_ATOMS: atom_id res chain seq x y z
N MET A 1 9.88 30.72 -27.89
CA MET A 1 8.52 30.92 -27.35
C MET A 1 8.27 29.77 -26.41
N GLU A 2 7.99 30.04 -25.14
CA GLU A 2 7.46 28.99 -24.25
C GLU A 2 6.07 28.61 -24.78
N PRO A 3 5.76 27.31 -24.92
CA PRO A 3 4.45 26.88 -25.38
C PRO A 3 3.38 27.33 -24.39
N VAL A 4 2.33 27.97 -24.89
CA VAL A 4 1.13 28.30 -24.10
C VAL A 4 0.17 27.11 -24.09
N LEU A 5 -0.81 27.09 -23.17
CA LEU A 5 -1.81 26.01 -23.06
C LEU A 5 -2.46 25.66 -24.41
N ARG A 6 -2.71 26.68 -25.23
CA ARG A 6 -3.26 26.51 -26.58
C ARG A 6 -2.37 25.66 -27.48
N ASP A 7 -1.05 25.87 -27.44
CA ASP A 7 -0.10 25.10 -28.27
C ASP A 7 -0.09 23.63 -27.85
N VAL A 8 -0.23 23.35 -26.55
CA VAL A 8 -0.33 21.97 -26.02
C VAL A 8 -1.62 21.31 -26.47
N VAL A 9 -2.74 22.03 -26.43
CA VAL A 9 -4.05 21.54 -26.90
C VAL A 9 -4.00 21.23 -28.39
N GLU A 10 -3.51 22.18 -29.21
CA GLU A 10 -3.38 22.00 -30.66
C GLU A 10 -2.45 20.83 -30.99
N TYR A 11 -1.34 20.66 -30.26
CA TYR A 11 -0.45 19.52 -30.39
C TYR A 11 -1.14 18.18 -30.08
N LEU A 12 -1.89 18.10 -28.98
CA LEU A 12 -2.60 16.89 -28.59
C LEU A 12 -3.70 16.54 -29.60
N GLU A 13 -4.50 17.52 -30.02
CA GLU A 13 -5.54 17.35 -31.04
C GLU A 13 -4.94 16.91 -32.39
N SER A 14 -3.79 17.45 -32.78
CA SER A 14 -3.06 17.01 -33.99
C SER A 14 -2.62 15.54 -33.94
N ARG A 15 -2.56 14.96 -32.74
CA ARG A 15 -2.25 13.53 -32.50
C ARG A 15 -3.50 12.69 -32.24
N GLY A 16 -4.70 13.22 -32.49
CA GLY A 16 -5.96 12.51 -32.32
C GLY A 16 -6.44 12.41 -30.86
N VAL A 17 -5.84 13.17 -29.93
CA VAL A 17 -6.32 13.24 -28.55
C VAL A 17 -7.54 14.14 -28.48
N ARG A 18 -8.63 13.63 -27.92
CA ARG A 18 -9.84 14.42 -27.67
C ARG A 18 -9.67 15.22 -26.38
N VAL A 19 -9.60 16.54 -26.48
CA VAL A 19 -9.44 17.43 -25.33
C VAL A 19 -10.79 17.75 -24.69
N ILE A 20 -10.86 17.66 -23.36
CA ILE A 20 -12.06 17.93 -22.56
C ILE A 20 -11.83 19.19 -21.74
N GLY A 21 -12.41 20.30 -22.20
CA GLY A 21 -12.40 21.56 -21.45
C GLY A 21 -13.49 21.57 -20.37
N ILE A 22 -13.13 21.97 -19.16
CA ILE A 22 -14.04 22.13 -18.01
C ILE A 22 -13.79 23.52 -17.41
N ASP A 23 -14.84 24.29 -17.16
CA ASP A 23 -14.74 25.58 -16.48
C ASP A 23 -14.76 25.38 -14.96
N TYR A 24 -13.56 25.36 -14.36
CA TYR A 24 -13.43 25.15 -12.93
C TYR A 24 -14.03 26.30 -12.11
N LYS A 25 -14.02 27.52 -12.65
CA LYS A 25 -14.55 28.70 -11.94
C LYS A 25 -16.07 28.61 -11.84
N GLU A 26 -16.73 28.23 -12.93
CA GLU A 26 -18.18 28.05 -12.95
C GLU A 26 -18.61 26.93 -11.98
N VAL A 27 -17.91 25.80 -11.99
CA VAL A 27 -18.20 24.67 -11.09
C VAL A 27 -18.05 25.06 -9.62
N LEU A 28 -16.96 25.75 -9.27
CA LEU A 28 -16.73 26.20 -7.88
C LEU A 28 -17.69 27.32 -7.45
N ALA A 29 -18.16 28.15 -8.37
CA ALA A 29 -19.20 29.14 -8.09
C ALA A 29 -20.52 28.47 -7.70
N LYS A 30 -20.96 27.45 -8.46
CA LYS A 30 -22.15 26.65 -8.12
C LYS A 30 -22.04 25.97 -6.75
N LEU A 31 -20.84 25.47 -6.41
CA LEU A 31 -20.57 24.92 -5.08
C LEU A 31 -20.73 25.97 -3.97
N HIS A 32 -20.18 27.17 -4.16
CA HIS A 32 -20.30 28.28 -3.22
C HIS A 32 -21.77 28.67 -3.00
N GLU A 33 -22.53 28.84 -4.09
CA GLU A 33 -23.95 29.20 -4.03
C GLU A 33 -24.79 28.16 -3.28
N LYS A 34 -24.51 26.86 -3.50
CA LYS A 34 -25.29 25.78 -2.88
C LYS A 34 -24.95 25.52 -1.42
N TYR A 35 -23.67 25.53 -1.05
CA TYR A 35 -23.21 25.11 0.29
C TYR A 35 -22.64 26.25 1.14
N GLY A 36 -22.53 27.47 0.62
CA GLY A 36 -21.99 28.63 1.35
C GLY A 36 -20.51 28.50 1.73
N ILE A 37 -19.75 27.64 1.04
CA ILE A 37 -18.33 27.38 1.34
C ILE A 37 -17.51 28.62 1.01
N SER A 38 -16.64 29.08 1.91
CA SER A 38 -15.83 30.28 1.70
C SER A 38 -14.92 30.16 0.47
N HIS A 39 -14.69 31.28 -0.23
CA HIS A 39 -13.83 31.31 -1.43
C HIS A 39 -12.42 30.74 -1.19
N SER A 40 -11.86 30.96 0.01
CA SER A 40 -10.55 30.41 0.41
C SER A 40 -10.49 28.89 0.48
N LEU A 41 -11.64 28.21 0.59
CA LEU A 41 -11.73 26.76 0.71
C LEU A 41 -12.17 26.07 -0.59
N LEU A 42 -12.70 26.81 -1.57
CA LEU A 42 -13.19 26.24 -2.84
C LEU A 42 -12.11 25.48 -3.61
N SER A 43 -10.85 25.95 -3.55
CA SER A 43 -9.73 25.29 -4.23
C SER A 43 -9.50 23.84 -3.77
N ARG A 44 -9.98 23.46 -2.58
CA ARG A 44 -9.89 22.09 -2.05
C ARG A 44 -10.81 21.10 -2.78
N PHE A 45 -11.79 21.58 -3.54
CA PHE A 45 -12.74 20.76 -4.30
C PHE A 45 -12.32 20.55 -5.76
N THR A 46 -11.18 21.12 -6.17
CA THR A 46 -10.61 20.97 -7.52
C THR A 46 -10.43 19.50 -7.91
N SER A 47 -9.99 18.65 -6.98
CA SER A 47 -9.82 17.22 -7.26
C SER A 47 -11.15 16.54 -7.60
N SER A 48 -12.26 16.97 -6.99
CA SER A 48 -13.60 16.41 -7.25
C SER A 48 -14.13 16.78 -8.63
N ILE A 49 -13.65 17.88 -9.21
CA ILE A 49 -13.93 18.23 -10.61
C ILE A 49 -13.31 17.17 -11.53
N ILE A 50 -12.05 16.82 -11.28
CA ILE A 50 -11.34 15.80 -12.07
C ILE A 50 -12.00 14.43 -11.90
N VAL A 51 -12.32 14.05 -10.66
CA VAL A 51 -13.04 12.81 -10.35
C VAL A 51 -14.38 12.76 -11.07
N GLY A 52 -15.17 13.83 -11.02
CA GLY A 52 -16.44 13.93 -11.73
C GLY A 52 -16.29 13.79 -13.24
N ALA A 53 -15.26 14.41 -13.83
CA ALA A 53 -15.00 14.29 -15.26
C ALA A 53 -14.69 12.85 -15.67
N ILE A 54 -13.81 12.19 -14.92
CA ILE A 54 -13.45 10.78 -15.14
C ILE A 54 -14.69 9.89 -14.95
N ALA A 55 -15.47 10.10 -13.89
CA ALA A 55 -16.70 9.36 -13.63
C ALA A 55 -17.74 9.52 -14.74
N GLY A 56 -17.93 10.73 -15.27
CA GLY A 56 -18.81 10.99 -16.41
C GLY A 56 -18.37 10.25 -17.67
N LEU A 57 -17.06 10.20 -17.94
CA LEU A 57 -16.51 9.43 -19.05
C LEU A 57 -16.65 7.91 -18.86
N MET A 58 -16.52 7.44 -17.62
CA MET A 58 -16.60 6.03 -17.26
C MET A 58 -18.03 5.51 -17.05
N GLY A 59 -19.02 6.41 -16.98
CA GLY A 59 -20.41 6.07 -16.73
C GLY A 59 -20.67 5.60 -15.30
N LEU A 60 -19.93 6.12 -14.33
CA LEU A 60 -20.16 5.86 -12.90
C LEU A 60 -21.35 6.67 -12.39
N ASP A 61 -22.18 6.05 -11.55
CA ASP A 61 -23.31 6.72 -10.91
C ASP A 61 -22.91 7.49 -9.64
N GLU A 62 -23.84 8.30 -9.12
CA GLU A 62 -23.62 9.06 -7.89
C GLU A 62 -23.38 8.15 -6.67
N GLU A 63 -23.99 6.97 -6.64
CA GLU A 63 -23.83 6.02 -5.53
C GLU A 63 -22.38 5.52 -5.46
N SER A 64 -21.79 5.16 -6.59
CA SER A 64 -20.40 4.77 -6.74
C SER A 64 -19.44 5.89 -6.32
N LEU A 65 -19.71 7.12 -6.77
CA LEU A 65 -18.94 8.31 -6.36
C LEU A 65 -19.01 8.53 -4.83
N ARG A 66 -20.21 8.43 -4.26
CA ARG A 66 -20.44 8.57 -2.83
C ARG A 66 -19.72 7.50 -2.03
N ALA A 67 -19.79 6.24 -2.48
CA ALA A 67 -19.09 5.12 -1.85
C ALA A 67 -17.57 5.35 -1.82
N GLY A 68 -16.97 5.76 -2.94
CA GLY A 68 -15.52 6.05 -3.02
C GLY A 68 -15.10 7.23 -2.13
N LEU A 69 -15.89 8.30 -2.08
CA LEU A 69 -15.60 9.46 -1.21
C LEU A 69 -15.81 9.14 0.27
N LEU A 70 -16.80 8.32 0.62
CA LEU A 70 -17.00 7.81 1.99
C LEU A 70 -15.83 6.93 2.42
N TYR A 71 -15.36 6.04 1.54
CA TYR A 71 -14.17 5.23 1.79
C TYR A 71 -12.94 6.11 2.07
N ARG A 72 -12.72 7.17 1.25
CA ARG A 72 -11.56 8.05 1.40
C ARG A 72 -11.58 8.94 2.66
N PHE A 73 -12.74 9.53 2.96
CA PHE A 73 -12.87 10.50 4.06
C PHE A 73 -13.32 9.86 5.38
N GLY A 74 -13.92 8.68 5.34
CA GLY A 74 -14.55 8.03 6.47
C GLY A 74 -15.89 8.66 6.85
N GLU A 75 -16.77 7.86 7.47
CA GLU A 75 -18.13 8.29 7.83
C GLU A 75 -18.18 9.51 8.75
N ARG A 76 -17.17 9.68 9.61
CA ARG A 76 -17.09 10.80 10.57
C ARG A 76 -16.94 12.17 9.90
N ARG A 77 -16.64 12.21 8.60
CA ARG A 77 -16.45 13.44 7.80
C ARG A 77 -17.52 13.62 6.71
N ARG A 78 -18.75 13.13 6.91
CA ARG A 78 -19.90 13.32 5.98
C ARG A 78 -20.08 14.75 5.46
N ARG A 79 -19.83 15.76 6.30
CA ARG A 79 -19.89 17.19 5.92
C ARG A 79 -18.92 17.57 4.78
N LEU A 80 -17.86 16.80 4.57
CA LEU A 80 -16.94 16.95 3.44
C LEU A 80 -17.38 16.09 2.25
N VAL A 81 -18.10 14.99 2.47
CA VAL A 81 -18.51 14.08 1.40
C VAL A 81 -19.56 14.72 0.51
N ASP A 82 -20.66 15.24 1.07
CA ASP A 82 -21.78 15.73 0.26
C ASP A 82 -21.39 16.85 -0.72
N PRO A 83 -20.59 17.86 -0.34
CA PRO A 83 -20.18 18.89 -1.28
C PRO A 83 -19.21 18.36 -2.36
N ASN A 84 -18.38 17.35 -2.03
CA ASN A 84 -17.52 16.69 -3.02
C ASN A 84 -18.31 15.82 -4.00
N VAL A 85 -19.31 15.06 -3.51
CA VAL A 85 -20.24 14.29 -4.34
C VAL A 85 -20.98 15.23 -5.28
N TYR A 86 -21.51 16.33 -4.76
CA TYR A 86 -22.21 17.32 -5.59
C TYR A 86 -21.35 17.84 -6.74
N VAL A 87 -20.10 18.25 -6.46
CA VAL A 87 -19.16 18.71 -7.51
C VAL A 87 -18.89 17.60 -8.52
N ALA A 88 -18.63 16.38 -8.06
CA ALA A 88 -18.36 15.26 -8.94
C ALA A 88 -19.56 14.95 -9.84
N SER A 89 -20.79 14.90 -9.29
CA SER A 89 -22.02 14.62 -10.04
C SER A 89 -22.31 15.67 -11.12
N ILE A 90 -22.26 16.97 -10.80
CA ILE A 90 -22.57 18.01 -11.81
C ILE A 90 -21.55 18.04 -12.95
N VAL A 91 -20.28 17.69 -12.66
CA VAL A 91 -19.25 17.59 -13.68
C VAL A 91 -19.42 16.31 -14.50
N ALA A 92 -19.76 15.19 -13.85
CA ALA A 92 -20.05 13.93 -14.53
C ALA A 92 -21.22 14.07 -15.51
N ASP A 93 -22.29 14.73 -15.11
CA ASP A 93 -23.46 15.01 -15.95
C ASP A 93 -23.08 15.90 -17.14
N ALA A 94 -22.34 16.98 -16.91
CA ALA A 94 -21.90 17.89 -17.96
C ALA A 94 -20.97 17.22 -18.98
N VAL A 95 -20.04 16.38 -18.49
CA VAL A 95 -19.08 15.66 -19.32
C VAL A 95 -19.76 14.54 -20.10
N SER A 96 -20.57 13.71 -19.46
CA SER A 96 -21.31 12.63 -20.14
C SER A 96 -22.30 13.18 -21.17
N SER A 97 -23.00 14.28 -20.88
CA SER A 97 -23.92 14.92 -21.83
C SER A 97 -23.22 15.43 -23.09
N LYS A 98 -21.99 15.95 -22.96
CA LYS A 98 -21.25 16.54 -24.08
C LYS A 98 -20.38 15.53 -24.83
N TYR A 99 -19.79 14.56 -24.12
CA TYR A 99 -18.77 13.67 -24.67
C TYR A 99 -19.18 12.19 -24.69
N GLY A 100 -20.31 11.84 -24.06
CA GLY A 100 -20.75 10.46 -23.84
C GLY A 100 -19.90 9.76 -22.77
N HIS A 101 -20.16 8.46 -22.57
CA HIS A 101 -19.36 7.58 -21.72
C HIS A 101 -18.22 6.93 -22.51
N ALA A 102 -17.31 7.75 -23.03
CA ALA A 102 -16.26 7.30 -23.95
C ALA A 102 -15.29 6.26 -23.35
N LEU A 103 -15.23 6.17 -22.01
CA LEU A 103 -14.38 5.25 -21.25
C LEU A 103 -15.22 4.30 -20.38
N ARG A 104 -16.45 3.99 -20.82
CA ARG A 104 -17.39 3.18 -20.04
C ARG A 104 -16.72 1.89 -19.56
N LEU A 105 -16.78 1.66 -18.24
CA LEU A 105 -16.30 0.41 -17.68
C LEU A 105 -17.22 -0.73 -18.08
N GLU A 106 -16.62 -1.89 -18.35
CA GLU A 106 -17.36 -3.14 -18.40
C GLU A 106 -17.87 -3.48 -17.00
N GLU A 107 -18.95 -4.25 -16.93
CA GLU A 107 -19.41 -4.79 -15.66
C GLU A 107 -18.31 -5.65 -15.02
N SER A 108 -18.21 -5.57 -13.69
CA SER A 108 -17.25 -6.38 -12.95
C SER A 108 -17.49 -7.85 -13.21
N ARG A 109 -16.43 -8.56 -13.61
CA ARG A 109 -16.43 -10.02 -13.77
C ARG A 109 -15.91 -10.74 -12.53
N LEU A 110 -15.56 -10.00 -11.48
CA LEU A 110 -15.09 -10.56 -10.23
C LEU A 110 -16.29 -11.18 -9.50
N GLY A 111 -16.43 -12.51 -9.57
CA GLY A 111 -17.50 -13.27 -8.93
C GLY A 111 -17.22 -13.58 -7.46
N TYR A 112 -16.65 -12.63 -6.72
CA TYR A 112 -16.31 -12.77 -5.32
C TYR A 112 -17.19 -11.86 -4.48
N ASP A 113 -17.71 -12.39 -3.37
CA ASP A 113 -18.60 -11.64 -2.47
C ASP A 113 -17.83 -10.62 -1.62
N GLU A 114 -16.54 -10.89 -1.32
CA GLU A 114 -15.69 -10.03 -0.51
C GLU A 114 -14.30 -9.81 -1.13
N LEU A 115 -13.96 -8.54 -1.31
CA LEU A 115 -12.70 -8.07 -1.88
C LEU A 115 -12.03 -7.09 -0.93
N MET A 116 -10.71 -7.04 -0.96
CA MET A 116 -9.91 -6.05 -0.24
C MET A 116 -9.20 -5.14 -1.23
N VAL A 117 -9.15 -3.85 -0.92
CA VAL A 117 -8.32 -2.87 -1.63
C VAL A 117 -7.15 -2.54 -0.74
N VAL A 118 -5.97 -3.04 -1.10
CA VAL A 118 -4.78 -3.03 -0.24
C VAL A 118 -3.54 -2.63 -1.04
N SER A 119 -2.61 -1.97 -0.36
CA SER A 119 -1.24 -1.84 -0.85
C SER A 119 -0.45 -3.13 -0.65
N GLY A 120 0.75 -3.21 -1.24
CA GLY A 120 1.65 -4.33 -0.98
C GLY A 120 2.12 -4.36 0.49
N ASN A 121 2.34 -3.19 1.10
CA ASN A 121 2.65 -3.11 2.53
C ASN A 121 1.52 -3.67 3.40
N ASP A 122 0.27 -3.31 3.11
CA ASP A 122 -0.90 -3.81 3.84
C ASP A 122 -1.05 -5.32 3.66
N ALA A 123 -0.86 -5.83 2.43
CA ALA A 123 -0.96 -7.25 2.12
C ALA A 123 0.07 -8.07 2.91
N VAL A 124 1.31 -7.61 2.99
CA VAL A 124 2.34 -8.25 3.83
C VAL A 124 1.95 -8.16 5.31
N ALA A 125 1.54 -7.01 5.82
CA ALA A 125 1.15 -6.86 7.23
C ALA A 125 0.01 -7.82 7.61
N ILE A 126 -1.04 -7.90 6.79
CA ILE A 126 -2.15 -8.84 6.95
C ILE A 126 -1.62 -10.29 6.91
N GLY A 127 -0.79 -10.61 5.92
CA GLY A 127 -0.16 -11.93 5.78
C GLY A 127 0.68 -12.31 7.00
N LYS A 128 1.42 -11.36 7.59
CA LYS A 128 2.18 -11.60 8.83
C LYS A 128 1.27 -11.92 10.01
N VAL A 129 0.17 -11.18 10.18
CA VAL A 129 -0.81 -11.43 11.25
C VAL A 129 -1.48 -12.80 11.07
N VAL A 130 -1.90 -13.14 9.85
CA VAL A 130 -2.45 -14.45 9.49
C VAL A 130 -1.41 -15.55 9.74
N GLY A 131 -0.16 -15.28 9.42
CA GLY A 131 1.01 -16.11 9.72
C GLY A 131 1.39 -16.14 11.20
N GLY A 132 0.61 -15.56 12.10
CA GLY A 132 0.80 -15.68 13.55
C GLY A 132 1.85 -14.76 14.16
N LEU A 133 2.31 -13.72 13.45
CA LEU A 133 3.20 -12.69 13.98
C LEU A 133 2.70 -12.17 15.34
N ARG A 134 3.60 -12.07 16.33
CA ARG A 134 3.30 -11.45 17.63
C ARG A 134 4.31 -10.39 18.07
N PHE A 135 5.43 -10.25 17.35
CA PHE A 135 6.42 -9.22 17.62
C PHE A 135 7.04 -8.70 16.33
N GLN A 136 6.90 -7.40 16.04
CA GLN A 136 7.56 -6.73 14.94
C GLN A 136 8.41 -5.60 15.50
N SER A 137 9.71 -5.62 15.26
CA SER A 137 10.59 -4.46 15.49
C SER A 137 10.94 -3.79 14.17
N TYR A 138 11.11 -2.48 14.16
CA TYR A 138 11.50 -1.76 12.94
C TYR A 138 12.17 -0.42 13.24
N TYR A 139 13.00 0.03 12.31
CA TYR A 139 13.43 1.42 12.21
C TYR A 139 12.75 2.07 10.99
N PRO A 140 12.20 3.29 11.09
CA PRO A 140 11.48 3.91 9.97
C PRO A 140 12.35 4.10 8.73
N ILE A 141 12.01 3.41 7.65
CA ILE A 141 12.67 3.55 6.35
C ILE A 141 11.64 3.39 5.21
N THR A 142 11.68 4.27 4.21
CA THR A 142 10.83 4.13 3.01
C THR A 142 11.31 2.97 2.13
N PRO A 143 10.45 2.06 1.65
CA PRO A 143 8.98 2.03 1.79
C PRO A 143 8.47 1.07 2.88
N ALA A 144 9.32 0.58 3.78
CA ALA A 144 9.00 -0.48 4.73
C ALA A 144 8.12 -0.01 5.91
N GLN A 145 8.27 1.23 6.35
CA GLN A 145 7.61 1.76 7.56
C GLN A 145 6.07 1.67 7.54
N ASP A 146 5.45 1.74 6.36
CA ASP A 146 3.98 1.71 6.24
C ASP A 146 3.41 0.34 6.66
N GLU A 147 4.18 -0.75 6.51
CA GLU A 147 3.82 -2.07 7.03
C GLU A 147 3.72 -2.06 8.56
N SER A 148 4.72 -1.48 9.24
CA SER A 148 4.74 -1.42 10.71
C SER A 148 3.69 -0.46 11.26
N PHE A 149 3.42 0.66 10.58
CA PHE A 149 2.33 1.56 10.95
C PHE A 149 0.96 0.89 10.83
N PHE A 150 0.75 0.09 9.78
CA PHE A 150 -0.46 -0.71 9.65
C PHE A 150 -0.61 -1.69 10.81
N LEU A 151 0.46 -2.42 11.14
CA LEU A 151 0.45 -3.35 12.27
C LEU A 151 0.17 -2.66 13.61
N GLU A 152 0.68 -1.44 13.81
CA GLU A 152 0.46 -0.65 15.02
C GLU A 152 -0.98 -0.14 15.11
N GLU A 153 -1.57 0.31 13.98
CA GLU A 153 -2.97 0.72 13.91
C GLU A 153 -3.93 -0.43 14.27
N TYR A 154 -3.57 -1.66 13.92
CA TYR A 154 -4.35 -2.88 14.15
C TYR A 154 -3.68 -3.87 15.12
N GLU A 155 -2.94 -3.37 16.12
CA GLU A 155 -2.13 -4.22 17.00
C GLU A 155 -2.98 -5.19 17.85
N ARG A 156 -4.25 -4.87 18.11
CA ARG A 156 -5.18 -5.70 18.88
C ARG A 156 -5.95 -6.62 17.94
N LEU A 157 -5.84 -7.92 18.19
CA LEU A 157 -6.46 -8.95 17.37
C LEU A 157 -7.71 -9.47 18.07
N GLU A 158 -8.87 -9.29 17.43
CA GLU A 158 -10.18 -9.61 18.00
C GLU A 158 -11.02 -10.37 16.95
N ASP A 159 -11.83 -11.33 17.40
CA ASP A 159 -12.83 -12.04 16.60
C ASP A 159 -14.18 -11.97 17.32
N GLY A 160 -15.01 -11.00 16.90
CA GLY A 160 -16.19 -10.60 17.66
C GLY A 160 -15.82 -10.15 19.07
N ASP A 161 -16.37 -10.79 20.10
CA ASP A 161 -16.05 -10.50 21.50
C ASP A 161 -14.79 -11.23 22.01
N ARG A 162 -14.17 -12.08 21.19
CA ARG A 162 -13.01 -12.90 21.58
C ARG A 162 -11.70 -12.15 21.33
N GLN A 163 -10.93 -11.92 22.39
CA GLN A 163 -9.56 -11.43 22.30
C GLN A 163 -8.62 -12.55 21.84
N LEU A 164 -7.96 -12.37 20.69
CA LEU A 164 -6.97 -13.28 20.12
C LEU A 164 -5.52 -12.94 20.53
N GLY A 165 -5.32 -11.78 21.14
CA GLY A 165 -4.04 -11.28 21.61
C GLY A 165 -3.66 -9.97 20.92
N SER A 166 -2.37 -9.65 20.92
CA SER A 166 -1.85 -8.46 20.26
C SER A 166 -0.52 -8.72 19.56
N VAL A 167 -0.21 -7.88 18.59
CA VAL A 167 1.12 -7.76 17.99
C VAL A 167 1.85 -6.66 18.75
N VAL A 168 3.01 -6.95 19.33
CA VAL A 168 3.89 -5.91 19.86
C VAL A 168 4.64 -5.29 18.68
N VAL A 169 4.38 -4.02 18.39
CA VAL A 169 5.11 -3.25 17.39
C VAL A 169 6.10 -2.32 18.09
N PHE A 170 7.39 -2.53 17.85
CA PHE A 170 8.46 -1.85 18.57
C PHE A 170 9.34 -1.04 17.62
N GLN A 171 9.17 0.29 17.65
CA GLN A 171 10.07 1.19 16.91
C GLN A 171 11.41 1.28 17.65
N THR A 172 12.49 0.87 17.00
CA THR A 172 13.85 0.87 17.56
C THR A 172 14.61 2.14 17.21
N GLU A 173 15.78 2.31 17.82
CA GLU A 173 16.71 3.42 17.60
C GLU A 173 17.47 3.33 16.27
N ASP A 174 17.70 2.12 15.76
CA ASP A 174 18.33 1.80 14.48
C ASP A 174 17.97 0.38 14.01
N GLU A 175 18.45 -0.02 12.83
CA GLU A 175 18.21 -1.34 12.25
C GLU A 175 18.96 -2.49 12.96
N ILE A 176 20.05 -2.20 13.68
CA ILE A 176 20.79 -3.20 14.45
C ILE A 176 19.93 -3.63 15.65
N ALA A 177 19.40 -2.66 16.37
CA ALA A 177 18.45 -2.87 17.45
C ALA A 177 17.16 -3.54 16.94
N ALA A 178 16.70 -3.20 15.73
CA ALA A 178 15.53 -3.84 15.11
C ALA A 178 15.73 -5.35 14.96
N ILE A 179 16.78 -5.79 14.27
CA ILE A 179 17.01 -7.24 14.07
C ILE A 179 17.31 -7.96 15.39
N ALA A 180 18.07 -7.34 16.30
CA ALA A 180 18.37 -7.91 17.60
C ALA A 180 17.10 -8.13 18.45
N SER A 181 16.16 -7.17 18.43
CA SER A 181 14.88 -7.27 19.15
C SER A 181 14.00 -8.39 18.58
N ALA A 182 13.93 -8.51 17.24
CA ALA A 182 13.16 -9.56 16.57
C ALA A 182 13.71 -10.95 16.92
N ILE A 183 15.04 -11.12 16.87
CA ILE A 183 15.70 -12.37 17.28
C ILE A 183 15.42 -12.69 18.76
N GLY A 184 15.53 -11.69 19.65
CA GLY A 184 15.24 -11.88 21.07
C GLY A 184 13.80 -12.34 21.32
N ALA A 185 12.83 -11.75 20.61
CA ALA A 185 11.42 -12.15 20.69
C ALA A 185 11.19 -13.58 20.13
N SER A 186 11.90 -13.93 19.05
CA SER A 186 11.89 -15.29 18.48
C SER A 186 12.35 -16.34 19.50
N LEU A 187 13.46 -16.08 20.19
CA LEU A 187 13.98 -16.98 21.25
C LEU A 187 13.04 -17.11 22.44
N ALA A 188 12.20 -16.11 22.69
CA ALA A 188 11.14 -16.16 23.70
C ALA A 188 9.88 -16.94 23.24
N GLY A 189 9.86 -17.43 22.00
CA GLY A 189 8.80 -18.26 21.44
C GLY A 189 7.74 -17.50 20.63
N ALA A 190 7.94 -16.22 20.34
CA ALA A 190 7.05 -15.47 19.46
C ALA A 190 7.46 -15.66 17.99
N ARG A 191 6.48 -15.81 17.08
CA ARG A 191 6.75 -15.53 15.66
C ARG A 191 7.10 -14.05 15.53
N ALA A 192 8.35 -13.76 15.21
CA ALA A 192 8.91 -12.42 15.22
C ALA A 192 9.47 -12.03 13.85
N ALA A 193 9.37 -10.74 13.54
CA ALA A 193 9.83 -10.20 12.27
C ALA A 193 10.37 -8.78 12.39
N THR A 194 10.99 -8.34 11.31
CA THR A 194 11.30 -6.93 11.05
C THR A 194 11.00 -6.58 9.60
N ALA A 195 10.95 -5.28 9.28
CA ALA A 195 10.79 -4.77 7.93
C ALA A 195 11.82 -3.66 7.67
N THR A 196 12.49 -3.74 6.52
CA THR A 196 13.57 -2.80 6.17
C THR A 196 13.71 -2.63 4.66
N SER A 197 14.69 -1.83 4.24
CA SER A 197 15.14 -1.64 2.85
C SER A 197 16.67 -1.66 2.78
N GLY A 198 17.26 -1.47 1.59
CA GLY A 198 18.68 -1.74 1.31
C GLY A 198 19.66 -1.24 2.38
N PRO A 199 19.68 0.06 2.72
CA PRO A 199 20.59 0.59 3.74
C PRO A 199 20.42 -0.05 5.12
N GLY A 200 19.18 -0.34 5.51
CA GLY A 200 18.89 -0.95 6.78
C GLY A 200 19.23 -2.45 6.80
N PHE A 201 19.00 -3.15 5.68
CA PHE A 201 19.42 -4.54 5.53
C PHE A 201 20.94 -4.71 5.67
N ASP A 202 21.73 -3.80 5.10
CA ASP A 202 23.19 -3.80 5.25
C ASP A 202 23.62 -3.74 6.74
N LEU A 203 22.88 -3.01 7.58
CA LEU A 203 23.13 -2.93 9.02
C LEU A 203 22.67 -4.18 9.77
N MET A 204 21.69 -4.91 9.26
CA MET A 204 21.16 -6.13 9.88
C MET A 204 22.05 -7.37 9.66
N VAL A 205 23.04 -7.32 8.76
CA VAL A 205 23.80 -8.50 8.30
C VAL A 205 24.51 -9.27 9.43
N GLU A 206 25.01 -8.57 10.45
CA GLU A 206 25.61 -9.23 11.62
C GLU A 206 24.55 -10.03 12.41
N GLY A 207 23.40 -9.41 12.69
CA GLY A 207 22.27 -10.06 13.35
C GLY A 207 21.71 -11.24 12.54
N LEU A 208 21.65 -11.11 11.21
CA LEU A 208 21.29 -12.21 10.30
C LEU A 208 22.25 -13.41 10.44
N SER A 209 23.55 -13.14 10.53
CA SER A 209 24.57 -14.19 10.74
C SER A 209 24.40 -14.88 12.08
N TRP A 210 24.10 -14.11 13.12
CA TRP A 210 23.84 -14.64 14.46
C TRP A 210 22.56 -15.50 14.50
N ALA A 211 21.48 -15.06 13.83
CA ALA A 211 20.23 -15.81 13.74
C ALA A 211 20.43 -17.16 13.05
N GLY A 212 21.18 -17.19 11.95
CA GLY A 212 21.55 -18.43 11.26
C GLY A 212 22.38 -19.37 12.12
N MET A 213 23.36 -18.85 12.85
CA MET A 213 24.21 -19.66 13.75
C MET A 213 23.44 -20.27 14.92
N ASN A 214 22.44 -19.56 15.45
CA ASN A 214 21.66 -19.99 16.61
C ASN A 214 20.34 -20.68 16.24
N GLU A 215 20.12 -20.96 14.95
CA GLU A 215 18.88 -21.58 14.46
C GLU A 215 17.62 -20.81 14.93
N ALA A 216 17.72 -19.47 14.96
CA ALA A 216 16.65 -18.61 15.43
C ALA A 216 15.70 -18.24 14.28
N PRO A 217 14.41 -18.66 14.32
CA PRO A 217 13.47 -18.38 13.25
C PRO A 217 13.08 -16.89 13.26
N VAL A 218 13.41 -16.15 12.21
CA VAL A 218 13.08 -14.73 12.09
C VAL A 218 12.76 -14.38 10.64
N VAL A 219 11.71 -13.60 10.42
CA VAL A 219 11.34 -13.11 9.08
C VAL A 219 11.81 -11.66 8.91
N ILE A 220 12.59 -11.40 7.86
CA ILE A 220 13.01 -10.06 7.45
C ILE A 220 12.27 -9.72 6.17
N THR A 221 11.30 -8.81 6.22
CA THR A 221 10.69 -8.28 5.00
C THR A 221 11.61 -7.22 4.43
N PHE A 222 12.18 -7.50 3.27
CA PHE A 222 13.17 -6.67 2.61
C PHE A 222 12.55 -5.98 1.39
N TYR A 223 12.13 -4.74 1.60
CA TYR A 223 11.55 -3.89 0.57
C TYR A 223 12.64 -3.25 -0.30
N GLN A 224 12.82 -3.76 -1.50
CA GLN A 224 13.86 -3.30 -2.43
C GLN A 224 13.51 -1.91 -2.99
N ARG A 225 14.47 -0.98 -2.95
CA ARG A 225 14.34 0.37 -3.52
C ARG A 225 15.61 0.73 -4.28
N GLY A 226 15.59 1.84 -5.03
CA GLY A 226 16.77 2.27 -5.79
C GLY A 226 17.99 2.43 -4.89
N GLY A 227 19.03 1.64 -5.14
CA GLY A 227 20.38 1.78 -4.56
C GLY A 227 21.39 2.33 -5.58
N PRO A 228 22.71 2.24 -5.30
CA PRO A 228 23.33 1.82 -4.03
C PRO A 228 23.32 2.93 -2.97
N SER A 229 23.69 2.59 -1.72
CA SER A 229 23.67 3.51 -0.58
C SER A 229 22.26 4.12 -0.38
N THR A 230 22.13 5.41 -0.10
CA THR A 230 20.82 6.09 -0.03
C THR A 230 20.00 5.89 -1.32
N GLY A 231 20.70 5.89 -2.46
CA GLY A 231 20.14 5.71 -3.79
C GLY A 231 18.96 6.62 -4.11
N LEU A 232 17.85 6.02 -4.52
CA LEU A 232 16.58 6.68 -4.87
C LEU A 232 15.47 6.18 -3.93
N PRO A 233 15.31 6.78 -2.73
CA PRO A 233 14.39 6.29 -1.69
C PRO A 233 12.93 6.14 -2.15
N THR A 234 12.52 6.93 -3.14
CA THR A 234 11.15 6.94 -3.68
C THR A 234 10.94 6.10 -4.92
N ARG A 235 11.99 5.43 -5.44
CA ARG A 235 11.94 4.63 -6.69
C ARG A 235 12.15 3.14 -6.41
N GLY A 236 11.47 2.31 -7.20
CA GLY A 236 11.64 0.85 -7.15
C GLY A 236 12.91 0.38 -7.82
N SER A 237 13.38 -0.77 -7.37
CA SER A 237 14.53 -1.51 -7.90
C SER A 237 14.39 -2.98 -7.50
N GLN A 238 15.10 -3.87 -8.20
CA GLN A 238 15.24 -5.29 -7.88
C GLN A 238 16.73 -5.66 -7.79
N SER A 239 17.55 -4.71 -7.31
CA SER A 239 19.02 -4.79 -7.30
C SER A 239 19.60 -5.58 -6.14
N ASP A 240 18.78 -6.01 -5.18
CA ASP A 240 19.27 -6.41 -3.85
C ASP A 240 19.23 -7.94 -3.66
N LEU A 241 18.88 -8.71 -4.70
CA LEU A 241 18.80 -10.17 -4.67
C LEU A 241 20.11 -10.81 -4.19
N PHE A 242 21.27 -10.33 -4.67
CA PHE A 242 22.56 -10.87 -4.24
C PHE A 242 22.89 -10.53 -2.79
N ALA A 243 22.48 -9.36 -2.29
CA ALA A 243 22.61 -9.05 -0.87
C ALA A 243 21.75 -10.00 -0.04
N ALA A 244 20.50 -10.24 -0.43
CA ALA A 244 19.64 -11.19 0.27
C ALA A 244 20.21 -12.64 0.29
N LEU A 245 20.81 -13.09 -0.82
CA LEU A 245 21.34 -14.45 -0.93
C LEU A 245 22.67 -14.64 -0.19
N PHE A 246 23.58 -13.66 -0.27
CA PHE A 246 24.98 -13.87 0.07
C PHE A 246 25.51 -13.01 1.23
N SER A 247 24.71 -12.05 1.76
CA SER A 247 25.14 -11.29 2.92
C SER A 247 25.21 -12.15 4.19
N GLY A 248 26.22 -11.87 5.00
CA GLY A 248 26.51 -12.59 6.24
C GLY A 248 27.91 -13.19 6.22
N HIS A 249 28.58 -13.22 7.37
CA HIS A 249 29.89 -13.87 7.49
C HIS A 249 29.70 -15.34 7.91
N GLY A 250 30.56 -16.22 7.40
CA GLY A 250 30.42 -17.66 7.57
C GLY A 250 29.37 -18.29 6.64
N GLU A 251 28.98 -19.52 6.94
CA GLU A 251 28.01 -20.29 6.16
C GLU A 251 26.86 -20.71 7.07
N PHE A 252 25.64 -20.36 6.69
CA PHE A 252 24.42 -20.75 7.40
C PHE A 252 23.26 -20.78 6.42
N PRO A 253 22.26 -21.65 6.64
CA PRO A 253 21.08 -21.68 5.80
C PRO A 253 20.25 -20.41 6.01
N ARG A 254 19.78 -19.83 4.92
CA ARG A 254 18.74 -18.80 4.89
C ARG A 254 17.82 -19.11 3.72
N VAL A 255 16.54 -18.78 3.85
CA VAL A 255 15.60 -18.89 2.73
C VAL A 255 15.27 -17.49 2.23
N VAL A 256 15.27 -17.33 0.92
CA VAL A 256 14.86 -16.10 0.25
C VAL A 256 13.64 -16.41 -0.60
N ILE A 257 12.53 -15.73 -0.33
CA ILE A 257 11.31 -15.78 -1.15
C ILE A 257 11.05 -14.39 -1.73
N THR A 258 10.43 -14.31 -2.89
CA THR A 258 10.08 -13.04 -3.52
C THR A 258 8.67 -13.09 -4.08
N SER A 259 7.90 -12.03 -3.85
CA SER A 259 6.52 -11.93 -4.35
C SER A 259 6.46 -11.15 -5.66
N GLY A 260 5.60 -11.61 -6.58
CA GLY A 260 5.35 -10.98 -7.87
C GLY A 260 4.10 -10.09 -7.92
N ASP A 261 3.14 -10.30 -7.01
CA ASP A 261 1.92 -9.50 -6.89
C ASP A 261 1.40 -9.41 -5.44
N HIS A 262 0.28 -8.71 -5.23
CA HIS A 262 -0.30 -8.46 -3.90
C HIS A 262 -0.87 -9.71 -3.24
N GLU A 263 -1.40 -10.67 -4.01
CA GLU A 263 -1.89 -11.93 -3.45
C GLU A 263 -0.71 -12.80 -3.01
N GLU A 264 0.33 -12.90 -3.84
CA GLU A 264 1.60 -13.54 -3.48
C GLU A 264 2.24 -12.87 -2.25
N ALA A 265 2.26 -11.55 -2.15
CA ALA A 265 2.81 -10.85 -0.99
C ALA A 265 2.15 -11.27 0.33
N LEU A 266 0.83 -11.45 0.33
CA LEU A 266 0.10 -11.97 1.49
C LEU A 266 0.45 -13.44 1.75
N ARG A 267 0.41 -14.29 0.71
CA ARG A 267 0.69 -15.73 0.84
C ARG A 267 2.09 -16.01 1.35
N ASP A 268 3.06 -15.33 0.75
CA ASP A 268 4.48 -15.50 0.99
C ASP A 268 4.85 -15.00 2.38
N ALA A 269 4.18 -13.95 2.89
CA ALA A 269 4.35 -13.53 4.28
C ALA A 269 3.91 -14.63 5.28
N VAL A 270 2.82 -15.35 5.00
CA VAL A 270 2.40 -16.51 5.80
C VAL A 270 3.43 -17.65 5.69
N GLU A 271 3.82 -17.98 4.46
CA GLU A 271 4.77 -19.06 4.19
C GLU A 271 6.15 -18.76 4.77
N ALA A 272 6.58 -17.49 4.82
CA ALA A 272 7.84 -17.07 5.42
C ALA A 272 7.95 -17.52 6.88
N PHE A 273 6.89 -17.35 7.67
CA PHE A 273 6.88 -17.82 9.05
C PHE A 273 6.88 -19.34 9.16
N ASN A 274 6.09 -20.02 8.31
CA ASN A 274 6.03 -21.47 8.31
C ASN A 274 7.39 -22.08 7.97
N VAL A 275 8.08 -21.53 6.97
CA VAL A 275 9.45 -21.92 6.58
C VAL A 275 10.43 -21.59 7.70
N ALA A 276 10.37 -20.38 8.27
CA ALA A 276 11.28 -19.96 9.33
C ALA A 276 11.23 -20.92 10.52
N GLU A 277 10.04 -21.23 11.03
CA GLU A 277 9.88 -22.13 12.16
C GLU A 277 10.15 -23.60 11.82
N ARG A 278 9.70 -24.07 10.65
CA ARG A 278 9.87 -25.48 10.26
C ARG A 278 11.33 -25.87 10.13
N TYR A 279 12.14 -24.98 9.57
CA TYR A 279 13.56 -25.24 9.33
C TYR A 279 14.48 -24.56 10.35
N GLN A 280 13.94 -23.73 11.25
CA GLN A 280 14.69 -22.98 12.24
C GLN A 280 15.78 -22.10 11.61
N VAL A 281 15.40 -21.35 10.58
CA VAL A 281 16.31 -20.50 9.80
C VAL A 281 15.76 -19.08 9.64
N PRO A 282 16.62 -18.07 9.41
CA PRO A 282 16.15 -16.76 8.96
C PRO A 282 15.54 -16.85 7.55
N VAL A 283 14.42 -16.18 7.35
CA VAL A 283 13.75 -16.05 6.07
C VAL A 283 13.72 -14.59 5.65
N ILE A 284 14.17 -14.31 4.42
CA ILE A 284 14.13 -12.99 3.80
C ILE A 284 12.99 -13.00 2.78
N HIS A 285 11.98 -12.16 3.02
CA HIS A 285 10.86 -11.97 2.11
C HIS A 285 11.08 -10.70 1.30
N LEU A 286 11.45 -10.86 0.02
CA LEU A 286 11.71 -9.77 -0.90
C LEU A 286 10.42 -9.32 -1.61
N LEU A 287 10.25 -8.01 -1.68
CA LEU A 287 9.33 -7.36 -2.61
C LEU A 287 9.88 -5.99 -2.96
N ASP A 288 9.58 -5.50 -4.16
CA ASP A 288 10.05 -4.18 -4.57
C ASP A 288 9.10 -3.07 -4.11
N LYS A 289 9.63 -1.85 -4.10
CA LYS A 289 8.88 -0.65 -3.74
C LYS A 289 7.65 -0.43 -4.63
N PHE A 290 7.69 -0.83 -5.90
CA PHE A 290 6.53 -0.62 -6.77
C PHE A 290 5.36 -1.46 -6.26
N LEU A 291 5.59 -2.75 -5.98
CA LEU A 291 4.58 -3.63 -5.39
C LEU A 291 4.11 -3.08 -4.03
N ALA A 292 5.06 -2.72 -3.15
CA ALA A 292 4.77 -2.18 -1.82
C ALA A 292 3.78 -1.00 -1.83
N ASN A 293 4.03 -0.01 -2.70
CA ASN A 293 3.22 1.22 -2.77
C ASN A 293 2.01 1.14 -3.72
N SER A 294 2.01 0.22 -4.68
CA SER A 294 0.88 0.04 -5.59
C SER A 294 -0.32 -0.53 -4.82
N ILE A 295 -1.53 -0.15 -5.25
CA ILE A 295 -2.79 -0.63 -4.65
C ILE A 295 -3.47 -1.55 -5.64
N ALA A 296 -3.94 -2.70 -5.16
CA ALA A 296 -4.71 -3.64 -5.95
C ALA A 296 -5.99 -4.07 -5.22
N THR A 297 -6.95 -4.55 -5.99
CA THR A 297 -8.12 -5.26 -5.46
C THR A 297 -7.80 -6.75 -5.46
N ILE A 298 -7.72 -7.36 -4.29
CA ILE A 298 -7.43 -8.78 -4.11
C ILE A 298 -8.57 -9.50 -3.40
N ARG A 299 -8.57 -10.84 -3.49
CA ARG A 299 -9.52 -11.65 -2.73
C ARG A 299 -9.25 -11.57 -1.23
N SER A 300 -10.30 -11.47 -0.42
CA SER A 300 -10.18 -11.61 1.04
C SER A 300 -9.64 -13.01 1.41
N PRO A 301 -8.62 -13.12 2.30
CA PRO A 301 -8.07 -14.41 2.70
C PRO A 301 -9.12 -15.22 3.48
N THR A 302 -9.60 -16.32 2.90
CA THR A 302 -10.49 -17.25 3.62
C THR A 302 -9.67 -18.26 4.41
N PRO A 303 -9.95 -18.53 5.71
CA PRO A 303 -9.17 -19.47 6.53
C PRO A 303 -8.92 -20.85 5.89
N ALA A 304 -9.84 -21.35 5.07
CA ALA A 304 -9.72 -22.64 4.37
C ALA A 304 -8.74 -22.66 3.18
N ALA A 305 -8.28 -21.51 2.70
CA ALA A 305 -7.36 -21.43 1.56
C ALA A 305 -5.88 -21.52 1.97
N TRP A 306 -5.59 -21.57 3.28
CA TRP A 306 -4.24 -21.42 3.84
C TRP A 306 -3.87 -22.51 4.86
N SER A 307 -4.74 -23.51 5.06
CA SER A 307 -4.53 -24.71 5.87
C SER A 307 -4.00 -25.87 5.03
#